data_AF-A0A946XWM8-F1
#
_entry.id   AF-A0A946XWM8-F1
#
_cell.length_a   1.000
_cell.length_b   1.000
_cell.length_c   1.000
_cell.angle_alpha   90.00
_cell.angle_beta   90.00
_cell.angle_gamma   90.00
#
_symmetry.space_group_name_H-M   'P 1'
#
loop_
_entity.id
_entity.type
_entity.pdbx_description
1 polymer ?
#
loop_
_entity_poly.entity_id
_entity_poly.type
_entity_poly.pdbx_seq_one_letter_code
_entity_poly.pdbx_strand_id
1 'polypeptide(L)'
;ILEANDMFHLKGPSYDGLIGYSVISYAARSIGLGMATESFGSDFFSNGAFPSIVLEHPGQIGPQAIDNLKNSVADAVSGKNKHAPIVFEEGIKASQWTIPPNDAQFIETRKFQVSEVARWFGVPLHKLQELDKSTFNNIEAQNIEFIQGALLSWIRRLELEANIKLVSSQSRSRVFSKMNMGALLRGDTEARGKYYRELSDLGVFSINDIRELEDMNPIGADGDKRLVQVNRTTIQKVGEDNLQGRIDGSNNNATAPAQVDESENGSTSTKRRAQNKEAESLADLVGAIVSRGTQRVNEALENKKTLSDFAAWLERFDPDQRRYIENKLCDQASSDWVDDYLQALKVKAVDCYNEGAEYSDDVDQVIAELIIR
;
A
#
# COMPACT_ATOMS: atom_id res chain seq x y z
N ILE A 1 44.92 22.04 4.54
CA ILE A 1 44.06 21.68 3.39
C ILE A 1 44.17 20.16 3.24
N LEU A 2 43.07 19.42 3.33
CA LEU A 2 43.06 17.96 3.12
C LEU A 2 42.79 17.68 1.64
N GLU A 3 43.46 16.68 1.07
CA GLU A 3 43.18 16.26 -0.29
C GLU A 3 41.87 15.47 -0.37
N ALA A 4 41.18 15.55 -1.52
CA ALA A 4 39.89 14.88 -1.71
C ALA A 4 39.98 13.34 -1.61
N ASN A 5 41.18 12.78 -1.82
CA ASN A 5 41.46 11.34 -1.69
C ASN A 5 41.51 10.88 -0.23
N ASP A 6 41.86 11.78 0.70
CA ASP A 6 42.04 11.46 2.12
C ASP A 6 40.75 11.67 2.94
N MET A 7 39.65 12.03 2.28
CA MET A 7 38.37 12.33 2.91
C MET A 7 37.25 11.54 2.26
N PHE A 8 36.53 10.73 3.04
CA PHE A 8 35.28 10.12 2.60
C PHE A 8 34.19 11.21 2.52
N HIS A 9 33.68 11.52 1.32
CA HIS A 9 32.74 12.62 1.12
C HIS A 9 31.48 12.11 0.42
N LEU A 10 30.48 11.77 1.24
CA LEU A 10 29.16 11.40 0.72
C LEU A 10 28.40 12.65 0.27
N LYS A 11 28.12 12.72 -1.03
CA LYS A 11 27.36 13.83 -1.62
C LYS A 11 25.86 13.50 -1.65
N GLY A 12 25.06 14.48 -1.28
CA GLY A 12 23.60 14.44 -1.47
C GLY A 12 23.19 14.58 -2.93
N PRO A 13 21.87 14.72 -3.21
CA PRO A 13 21.36 15.05 -4.54
C PRO A 13 22.02 16.33 -5.09
N SER A 14 22.44 16.33 -6.35
CA SER A 14 23.09 17.49 -6.99
C SER A 14 22.83 17.47 -8.48
N TYR A 15 22.83 18.64 -9.13
CA TYR A 15 22.73 18.74 -10.59
C TYR A 15 24.04 18.38 -11.31
N ASP A 16 25.19 18.72 -10.71
CA ASP A 16 26.53 18.61 -11.32
C ASP A 16 27.40 17.47 -10.76
N GLY A 17 26.98 16.83 -9.67
CA GLY A 17 27.76 15.79 -8.99
C GLY A 17 28.90 16.34 -8.11
N LEU A 18 29.09 17.66 -8.04
CA LEU A 18 30.19 18.29 -7.32
C LEU A 18 29.79 18.72 -5.93
N ILE A 19 28.65 19.40 -5.79
CA ILE A 19 28.12 19.93 -4.52
C ILE A 19 26.73 19.37 -4.27
N GLY A 20 26.57 18.64 -3.15
CA GLY A 20 25.27 18.14 -2.72
C GLY A 20 24.36 19.26 -2.22
N TYR A 21 23.10 19.24 -2.63
CA TYR A 21 22.05 20.10 -2.08
C TYR A 21 21.63 19.63 -0.69
N SER A 22 21.42 20.59 0.21
CA SER A 22 20.75 20.33 1.48
C SER A 22 19.25 20.21 1.23
N VAL A 23 18.71 19.01 1.47
CA VAL A 23 17.26 18.75 1.37
C VAL A 23 16.47 19.71 2.27
N ILE A 24 16.99 20.01 3.47
CA ILE A 24 16.35 20.91 4.44
C ILE A 24 16.28 22.33 3.89
N SER A 25 17.33 22.80 3.22
CA SER A 25 17.34 24.15 2.65
C SER A 25 16.29 24.33 1.55
N TYR A 26 16.05 23.29 0.74
CA TYR A 26 14.99 23.29 -0.27
C TYR A 26 13.60 23.09 0.34
N ALA A 27 13.49 22.25 1.37
CA ALA A 27 12.25 21.98 2.10
C ALA A 27 11.88 23.08 3.11
N ALA A 28 12.70 24.13 3.27
CA ALA A 28 12.58 25.12 4.34
C ALA A 28 11.20 25.79 4.41
N ARG A 29 10.58 26.05 3.25
CA ARG A 29 9.22 26.63 3.19
C ARG A 29 8.15 25.66 3.66
N SER A 30 8.20 24.41 3.19
CA SER A 30 7.28 23.34 3.61
C SER A 30 7.38 23.05 5.11
N ILE A 31 8.61 22.95 5.63
CA ILE A 31 8.88 22.75 7.06
C ILE A 31 8.42 23.97 7.86
N GLY A 32 8.70 25.18 7.38
CA GLY A 32 8.27 26.43 8.02
C GLY A 32 6.76 26.56 8.13
N LEU A 33 6.02 26.14 7.09
CA LEU A 33 4.56 26.07 7.13
C LEU A 33 4.08 25.07 8.21
N GLY A 34 4.72 23.91 8.30
CA GLY A 34 4.47 22.93 9.36
C GLY A 34 4.63 23.52 10.77
N MET A 35 5.77 24.17 11.02
CA MET A 35 6.03 24.82 12.31
C MET A 35 5.01 25.92 12.64
N ALA A 36 4.60 26.71 11.65
CA ALA A 36 3.58 27.75 11.83
C ALA A 36 2.21 27.15 12.18
N THR A 37 1.81 26.07 11.52
CA THR A 37 0.55 25.36 11.83
C THR A 37 0.58 24.70 13.20
N GLU A 38 1.71 24.12 13.62
CA GLU A 38 1.86 23.60 14.98
C GLU A 38 1.79 24.71 16.03
N SER A 39 2.45 25.84 15.78
CA SER A 39 2.39 27.00 16.68
C SER A 39 0.96 27.53 16.80
N PHE A 40 0.26 27.69 15.66
CA PHE A 40 -1.15 28.07 15.64
C PHE A 40 -2.03 27.09 16.43
N GLY A 41 -1.83 25.78 16.24
CA GLY A 41 -2.57 24.76 17.00
C GLY A 41 -2.31 24.86 18.50
N SER A 42 -1.04 24.97 18.89
CA SER A 42 -0.63 25.15 20.29
C SER A 42 -1.29 26.39 20.91
N ASP A 43 -1.24 27.53 20.22
CA ASP A 43 -1.84 28.78 20.70
C ASP A 43 -3.36 28.70 20.77
N PHE A 44 -4.00 28.08 19.77
CA PHE A 44 -5.44 27.89 19.72
C PHE A 44 -5.95 27.04 20.89
N PHE A 45 -5.31 25.90 21.16
CA PHE A 45 -5.69 25.01 22.27
C PHE A 45 -5.27 25.57 23.63
N SER A 46 -4.11 26.22 23.73
CA SER A 46 -3.64 26.83 24.98
C SER A 46 -4.52 28.00 25.41
N ASN A 47 -5.09 28.76 24.47
CA ASN A 47 -5.95 29.91 24.75
C ASN A 47 -7.45 29.58 24.81
N GLY A 48 -7.83 28.29 24.75
CA GLY A 48 -9.19 27.86 25.04
C GLY A 48 -10.24 28.26 23.99
N ALA A 49 -9.87 28.33 22.71
CA ALA A 49 -10.79 28.65 21.62
C ALA A 49 -11.52 30.00 21.77
N PHE A 50 -10.85 31.03 22.30
CA PHE A 50 -11.29 32.43 22.17
C PHE A 50 -10.55 33.13 21.01
N PRO A 51 -10.84 32.83 19.73
CA PRO A 51 -10.40 33.71 18.67
C PRO A 51 -11.29 34.95 18.72
N SER A 52 -10.66 36.10 18.83
CA SER A 52 -11.26 37.40 18.50
C SER A 52 -12.66 37.64 19.09
N ILE A 53 -12.70 38.03 20.36
CA ILE A 53 -13.93 38.58 20.95
C ILE A 53 -14.13 39.97 20.35
N VAL A 54 -15.20 40.14 19.57
CA VAL A 54 -15.60 41.45 19.07
C VAL A 54 -16.64 42.01 20.03
N LEU A 55 -16.31 43.15 20.63
CA LEU A 55 -17.19 43.88 21.54
C LEU A 55 -17.88 45.00 20.77
N GLU A 56 -19.19 44.93 20.70
CA GLU A 56 -20.03 45.95 20.08
C GLU A 56 -20.65 46.83 21.18
N HIS A 57 -20.36 48.13 21.14
CA HIS A 57 -20.91 49.13 22.05
C HIS A 57 -21.86 50.08 21.29
N PRO A 58 -23.10 50.29 21.76
CA PRO A 58 -24.13 51.03 21.00
C PRO A 58 -23.93 52.56 20.96
N GLY A 59 -23.06 53.13 21.79
CA GLY A 59 -22.76 54.57 21.84
C GLY A 59 -21.28 54.93 21.58
N GLN A 60 -20.95 56.23 21.60
CA GLN A 60 -19.55 56.68 21.56
C GLN A 60 -18.92 56.59 22.95
N ILE A 61 -17.80 55.88 23.05
CA ILE A 61 -17.00 55.72 24.26
C ILE A 61 -15.73 56.56 24.15
N GLY A 62 -15.35 57.20 25.25
CA GLY A 62 -14.10 57.96 25.33
C GLY A 62 -12.86 57.05 25.28
N PRO A 63 -11.69 57.57 24.86
CA PRO A 63 -10.46 56.77 24.70
C PRO A 63 -10.04 56.03 25.99
N GLN A 64 -10.28 56.65 27.15
CA GLN A 64 -9.92 56.07 28.46
C GLN A 64 -10.82 54.89 28.85
N ALA A 65 -12.09 54.90 28.43
CA ALA A 65 -13.01 53.79 28.66
C ALA A 65 -12.68 52.59 27.76
N ILE A 66 -12.21 52.85 26.53
CA ILE A 66 -11.77 51.81 25.59
C ILE A 66 -10.56 51.05 26.15
N ASP A 67 -9.57 51.76 26.70
CA ASP A 67 -8.36 51.11 27.25
C ASP A 67 -8.68 50.30 28.51
N ASN A 68 -9.56 50.79 29.38
CA ASN A 68 -10.03 50.04 30.55
C ASN A 68 -10.78 48.76 30.14
N LEU A 69 -11.62 48.84 29.10
CA LEU A 69 -12.36 47.69 28.57
C LEU A 69 -11.41 46.63 27.98
N LYS A 70 -10.40 47.06 27.21
CA LYS A 70 -9.38 46.17 26.65
C LYS A 70 -8.61 45.44 27.74
N ASN A 71 -8.18 46.15 28.79
CA ASN A 71 -7.42 45.56 29.89
C ASN A 71 -8.27 44.57 30.69
N SER A 72 -9.52 44.93 31.01
CA SER A 72 -10.46 44.04 31.71
C SER A 72 -10.70 42.73 30.94
N VAL A 73 -10.86 42.81 29.62
CA VAL A 73 -11.05 41.64 28.76
C VAL A 73 -9.75 40.82 28.66
N ALA A 74 -8.59 41.47 28.51
CA ALA A 74 -7.31 40.78 28.47
C ALA A 74 -7.00 40.04 29.78
N ASP A 75 -7.35 40.62 30.94
CA ASP A 75 -7.17 40.00 32.26
C ASP A 75 -8.13 38.82 32.47
N ALA A 76 -9.35 38.89 31.92
CA ALA A 76 -10.32 37.80 31.99
C ALA A 76 -9.98 36.63 31.06
N VAL A 77 -9.37 36.90 29.90
CA VAL A 77 -9.03 35.89 28.88
C VAL A 77 -7.62 35.32 29.07
N SER A 78 -6.77 35.93 29.92
CA SER A 78 -5.41 35.47 30.19
C SER A 78 -5.27 34.74 31.54
N GLY A 79 -4.22 33.91 31.66
CA GLY A 79 -3.85 33.27 32.92
C GLY A 79 -4.80 32.18 33.44
N LYS A 80 -4.97 32.10 34.77
CA LYS A 80 -5.81 31.09 35.47
C LYS A 80 -7.31 31.35 35.37
N ASN A 81 -7.72 32.52 34.87
CA ASN A 81 -9.12 32.95 34.80
C ASN A 81 -9.79 32.67 33.45
N LYS A 82 -9.17 31.90 32.55
CA LYS A 82 -9.64 31.56 31.19
C LYS A 82 -11.06 30.98 31.08
N HIS A 83 -11.68 30.60 32.19
CA HIS A 83 -13.05 30.08 32.26
C HIS A 83 -13.96 30.90 33.19
N ALA A 84 -13.50 32.04 33.69
CA ALA A 84 -14.33 32.93 34.48
C ALA A 84 -15.36 33.62 33.56
N PRO A 85 -16.64 33.69 33.97
CA PRO A 85 -17.66 34.38 33.19
C PRO A 85 -17.33 35.88 33.09
N ILE A 86 -17.21 36.37 31.85
CA ILE A 86 -16.98 37.79 31.58
C ILE A 86 -18.33 38.52 31.69
N VAL A 87 -18.41 39.49 32.59
CA VAL A 87 -19.60 40.34 32.75
C VAL A 87 -19.34 41.67 32.05
N PHE A 88 -20.23 42.05 31.15
CA PHE A 88 -20.16 43.31 30.42
C PHE A 88 -21.21 44.30 30.95
N GLU A 89 -20.82 45.55 31.14
CA GLU A 89 -21.69 46.65 31.58
C GLU A 89 -22.27 47.42 30.37
N GLU A 90 -23.31 48.23 30.60
CA GLU A 90 -23.92 49.15 29.60
C GLU A 90 -24.35 48.55 28.25
N GLY A 91 -24.81 47.30 28.24
CA GLY A 91 -25.41 46.70 27.03
C GLY A 91 -24.41 46.33 25.93
N ILE A 92 -23.11 46.26 26.25
CA ILE A 92 -22.08 45.73 25.37
C ILE A 92 -22.40 44.28 25.01
N LYS A 93 -22.41 44.00 23.71
CA LYS A 93 -22.58 42.63 23.21
C LYS A 93 -21.22 42.06 22.81
N ALA A 94 -20.88 40.92 23.38
CA ALA A 94 -19.77 40.12 22.91
C ALA A 94 -20.27 39.17 21.81
N SER A 95 -19.68 39.30 20.62
CA SER A 95 -19.83 38.31 19.56
C SER A 95 -18.53 37.53 19.44
N GLN A 96 -18.62 36.21 19.52
CA GLN A 96 -17.48 35.33 19.32
C GLN A 96 -17.38 35.00 17.83
N TRP A 97 -16.31 35.47 17.18
CA TRP A 97 -16.01 35.09 15.80
C TRP A 97 -14.99 33.96 15.84
N THR A 98 -15.47 32.73 16.02
CA THR A 98 -14.64 31.53 15.93
C THR A 98 -14.99 30.72 14.71
N ILE A 99 -13.97 30.37 13.92
CA ILE A 99 -14.07 29.29 12.94
C ILE A 99 -13.66 28.03 13.68
N PRO A 100 -14.55 27.04 13.86
CA PRO A 100 -14.18 25.79 14.51
C PRO A 100 -13.06 25.10 13.70
N PRO A 101 -12.10 24.42 14.36
CA PRO A 101 -11.00 23.74 13.67
C PRO A 101 -11.43 22.69 12.64
N ASN A 102 -12.61 22.08 12.84
CA ASN A 102 -13.21 21.15 11.87
C ASN A 102 -13.58 21.87 10.56
N ASP A 103 -14.13 23.07 10.64
CA ASP A 103 -14.48 23.87 9.46
C ASP A 103 -13.21 24.43 8.78
N ALA A 104 -12.14 24.63 9.55
CA ALA A 104 -10.83 25.07 9.06
C ALA A 104 -9.94 23.93 8.51
N GLN A 105 -10.42 22.68 8.50
CA GLN A 105 -9.65 21.50 8.03
C GLN A 105 -8.24 21.41 8.64
N PHE A 106 -8.13 21.73 9.94
CA PHE A 106 -6.84 21.82 10.62
C PHE A 106 -6.14 20.45 10.70
N ILE A 107 -6.91 19.37 10.91
CA ILE A 107 -6.39 18.01 11.02
C ILE A 107 -5.85 17.53 9.67
N GLU A 108 -6.59 17.78 8.59
CA GLU A 108 -6.19 17.46 7.22
C GLU A 108 -4.91 18.21 6.85
N THR A 109 -4.80 19.48 7.24
CA THR A 109 -3.58 20.28 7.03
C THR A 109 -2.38 19.65 7.74
N ARG A 110 -2.53 19.19 8.99
CA ARG A 110 -1.45 18.50 9.71
C ARG A 110 -1.08 17.17 9.08
N LYS A 111 -2.06 16.38 8.63
CA LYS A 111 -1.80 15.12 7.89
C LYS A 111 -1.05 15.38 6.58
N PHE A 112 -1.44 16.43 5.85
CA PHE A 112 -0.78 16.81 4.62
C PHE A 112 0.68 17.22 4.85
N GLN A 113 0.99 17.91 5.95
CA GLN A 113 2.35 18.31 6.30
C GLN A 113 3.30 17.12 6.50
N VAL A 114 2.83 16.04 7.14
CA VAL A 114 3.62 14.80 7.26
C VAL A 114 3.96 14.28 5.87
N SER A 115 2.99 14.26 4.95
CA SER A 115 3.22 13.83 3.57
C SER A 115 4.15 14.75 2.78
N GLU A 116 4.11 16.05 3.02
CA GLU A 116 4.96 17.02 2.34
C GLU A 116 6.43 16.85 2.76
N VAL A 117 6.69 16.67 4.06
CA VAL A 117 8.04 16.40 4.57
C VAL A 117 8.54 15.04 4.07
N ALA A 118 7.69 14.01 4.10
CA ALA A 118 8.03 12.66 3.63
C ALA A 118 8.50 12.65 2.16
N ARG A 119 7.84 13.43 1.30
CA ARG A 119 8.18 13.56 -0.13
C ARG A 119 9.58 14.09 -0.36
N TRP A 120 10.05 15.06 0.44
CA TRP A 120 11.40 15.61 0.31
C TRP A 120 12.50 14.55 0.54
N PHE A 121 12.24 13.59 1.43
CA PHE A 121 13.18 12.50 1.72
C PHE A 121 12.91 11.24 0.89
N GLY A 122 11.84 11.22 0.08
CA GLY A 122 11.42 10.04 -0.67
C GLY A 122 10.92 8.89 0.21
N VAL A 123 10.55 9.15 1.46
CA VAL A 123 10.08 8.13 2.41
C VAL A 123 8.57 7.92 2.19
N PRO A 124 8.12 6.68 1.93
CA PRO A 124 6.70 6.38 1.84
C PRO A 124 5.96 6.57 3.16
N LEU A 125 4.69 6.96 3.08
CA LEU A 125 3.85 7.31 4.23
C LEU A 125 3.63 6.16 5.23
N HIS A 126 3.57 4.91 4.77
CA HIS A 126 3.39 3.75 5.64
C HIS A 126 4.55 3.57 6.63
N LYS A 127 5.75 4.11 6.35
CA LYS A 127 6.88 4.12 7.29
C LYS A 127 6.75 5.20 8.37
N LEU A 128 5.93 6.21 8.13
CA LEU A 128 5.62 7.28 9.07
C LEU A 128 4.32 7.02 9.84
N GLN A 129 3.80 5.79 9.80
CA GLN A 129 2.56 5.37 10.46
C GLN A 129 1.30 6.10 9.96
N GLU A 130 1.37 6.75 8.81
CA GLU A 130 0.22 7.37 8.15
C GLU A 130 -0.38 6.35 7.16
N LEU A 131 -1.42 5.64 7.59
CA LEU A 131 -2.03 4.50 6.88
C LEU A 131 -3.47 4.76 6.40
N ASP A 132 -3.92 6.01 6.44
CA ASP A 132 -5.31 6.43 6.15
C ASP A 132 -5.89 5.89 4.81
N LYS A 133 -5.04 5.59 3.83
CA LYS A 133 -5.44 5.11 2.50
C LYS A 133 -4.80 3.76 2.10
N SER A 134 -4.05 3.13 3.00
CA SER A 134 -3.24 1.96 2.67
C SER A 134 -3.86 0.71 3.26
N THR A 135 -4.43 -0.15 2.41
CA THR A 135 -4.91 -1.47 2.81
C THR A 135 -3.73 -2.36 3.23
N PHE A 136 -3.83 -2.99 4.41
CA PHE A 136 -2.77 -3.84 5.00
C PHE A 136 -2.35 -5.03 4.12
N ASN A 137 -3.17 -5.42 3.13
CA ASN A 137 -2.89 -6.54 2.24
C ASN A 137 -1.70 -6.32 1.30
N ASN A 138 -1.12 -5.11 1.24
CA ASN A 138 -0.01 -4.78 0.33
C ASN A 138 1.26 -4.27 1.02
N ILE A 139 1.49 -4.66 2.29
CA ILE A 139 2.67 -4.20 3.06
C ILE A 139 3.99 -4.63 2.41
N GLU A 140 4.04 -5.82 1.81
CA GLU A 140 5.25 -6.33 1.16
C GLU A 140 5.66 -5.47 -0.04
N ALA A 141 4.72 -5.13 -0.94
CA ALA A 141 5.05 -4.27 -2.07
C ALA A 141 5.41 -2.84 -1.62
N GLN A 142 4.76 -2.33 -0.57
CA GLN A 142 5.10 -1.05 0.03
C GLN A 142 6.51 -1.03 0.64
N ASN A 143 6.92 -2.13 1.29
CA ASN A 143 8.30 -2.28 1.77
C ASN A 143 9.31 -2.30 0.61
N ILE A 144 8.99 -2.97 -0.49
CA ILE A 144 9.82 -2.99 -1.70
C ILE A 144 9.93 -1.58 -2.28
N GLU A 145 8.82 -0.85 -2.37
CA GLU A 145 8.79 0.55 -2.83
C GLU A 145 9.70 1.44 -1.99
N PHE A 146 9.68 1.30 -0.66
CA PHE A 146 10.60 2.04 0.22
C PHE A 146 12.07 1.73 -0.09
N ILE A 147 12.40 0.45 -0.29
CA ILE A 147 13.78 0.04 -0.58
C ILE A 147 14.24 0.62 -1.92
N GLN A 148 13.43 0.45 -2.96
CA GLN A 148 13.76 0.89 -4.32
C GLN A 148 13.77 2.41 -4.45
N GLY A 149 12.77 3.08 -3.88
CA GLY A 149 12.55 4.52 -4.02
C GLY A 149 13.43 5.38 -3.11
N ALA A 150 13.64 4.97 -1.86
CA ALA A 150 14.39 5.77 -0.88
C ALA A 150 15.83 5.26 -0.72
N LEU A 151 15.96 4.01 -0.27
CA LEU A 151 17.24 3.51 0.26
C LEU A 151 18.28 3.22 -0.83
N LEU A 152 17.86 2.61 -1.95
CA LEU A 152 18.78 2.13 -2.98
C LEU A 152 19.64 3.25 -3.57
N SER A 153 19.07 4.46 -3.69
CA SER A 153 19.81 5.63 -4.16
C SER A 153 20.96 6.03 -3.21
N TRP A 154 20.72 5.99 -1.90
CA TRP A 154 21.70 6.30 -0.86
C TRP A 154 22.74 5.21 -0.69
N ILE A 155 22.30 3.95 -0.71
CA ILE A 155 23.19 2.79 -0.64
C ILE A 155 24.16 2.79 -1.81
N ARG A 156 23.68 3.00 -3.03
CA ARG A 156 24.54 3.03 -4.21
C ARG A 156 25.56 4.17 -4.13
N ARG A 157 25.18 5.34 -3.60
CA ARG A 157 26.12 6.45 -3.37
C ARG A 157 27.21 6.07 -2.37
N LEU A 158 26.83 5.43 -1.26
CA LEU A 158 27.77 4.94 -0.25
C LEU A 158 28.72 3.88 -0.81
N GLU A 159 28.19 2.90 -1.55
CA GLU A 159 28.99 1.84 -2.19
C GLU A 159 29.97 2.42 -3.21
N LEU A 160 29.52 3.34 -4.08
CA LEU A 160 30.38 3.96 -5.08
C LEU A 160 31.49 4.79 -4.44
N GLU A 161 31.18 5.60 -3.43
CA GLU A 161 32.17 6.40 -2.71
C GLU A 161 33.18 5.50 -1.96
N ALA A 162 32.70 4.43 -1.33
CA ALA A 162 33.55 3.43 -0.67
C ALA A 162 34.47 2.72 -1.68
N ASN A 163 33.95 2.33 -2.84
CA ASN A 163 34.73 1.67 -3.88
C ASN A 163 35.81 2.58 -4.47
N ILE A 164 35.55 3.89 -4.56
CA ILE A 164 36.54 4.85 -5.05
C ILE A 164 37.60 5.12 -3.98
N LYS A 165 37.21 5.32 -2.70
CA LYS A 165 38.13 5.85 -1.67
C LYS A 165 38.71 4.83 -0.71
N LEU A 166 37.97 3.78 -0.37
CA LEU A 166 38.41 2.76 0.60
C LEU A 166 39.10 1.58 -0.08
N VAL A 167 38.77 1.30 -1.34
CA VAL A 167 39.44 0.24 -2.11
C VAL A 167 40.62 0.83 -2.87
N SER A 168 41.82 0.29 -2.62
CA SER A 168 43.04 0.71 -3.29
C SER A 168 42.94 0.54 -4.80
N SER A 169 43.57 1.44 -5.56
CA SER A 169 43.54 1.44 -7.03
C SER A 169 43.96 0.11 -7.66
N GLN A 170 44.83 -0.64 -7.00
CA GLN A 170 45.34 -1.96 -7.43
C GLN A 170 44.36 -3.12 -7.15
N SER A 171 43.38 -2.91 -6.28
CA SER A 171 42.39 -3.92 -5.86
C SER A 171 40.99 -3.64 -6.37
N ARG A 172 40.71 -2.47 -6.95
CA ARG A 172 39.39 -2.08 -7.48
C ARG A 172 38.84 -3.03 -8.57
N SER A 173 39.69 -3.75 -9.29
CA SER A 173 39.27 -4.76 -10.27
C SER A 173 38.92 -6.12 -9.66
N ARG A 174 39.28 -6.36 -8.39
CA ARG A 174 39.16 -7.66 -7.70
C ARG A 174 38.20 -7.63 -6.52
N VAL A 175 38.08 -6.49 -5.84
CA VAL A 175 37.29 -6.34 -4.62
C VAL A 175 36.39 -5.11 -4.77
N PHE A 176 35.14 -5.26 -4.32
CA PHE A 176 34.19 -4.17 -4.23
C PHE A 176 33.45 -4.25 -2.88
N SER A 177 33.09 -3.08 -2.35
CA SER A 177 32.19 -2.92 -1.22
C SER A 177 30.75 -2.97 -1.73
N LYS A 178 29.92 -3.77 -1.05
CA LYS A 178 28.48 -3.88 -1.26
C LYS A 178 27.79 -3.94 0.09
N MET A 179 26.70 -3.18 0.25
CA MET A 179 25.85 -3.26 1.42
C MET A 179 24.89 -4.44 1.31
N ASN A 180 24.77 -5.20 2.40
CA ASN A 180 23.90 -6.37 2.43
C ASN A 180 22.43 -5.95 2.64
N MET A 181 21.66 -5.95 1.55
CA MET A 181 20.22 -5.68 1.57
C MET A 181 19.38 -6.87 2.02
N GLY A 182 19.94 -8.08 2.02
CA GLY A 182 19.30 -9.27 2.58
C GLY A 182 19.04 -9.14 4.08
N ALA A 183 19.74 -8.25 4.77
CA ALA A 183 19.45 -7.91 6.17
C ALA A 183 18.05 -7.33 6.37
N LEU A 184 17.47 -6.65 5.37
CA LEU A 184 16.09 -6.14 5.45
C LEU A 184 15.05 -7.29 5.45
N LEU A 185 15.39 -8.42 4.83
CA LEU A 185 14.58 -9.64 4.87
C LEU A 185 14.78 -10.44 6.17
N ARG A 186 15.63 -10.00 7.11
CA ARG A 186 15.83 -10.70 8.40
C ARG A 186 14.56 -10.71 9.26
N GLY A 187 13.65 -9.76 9.05
CA GLY A 187 12.34 -9.72 9.72
C GLY A 187 11.30 -10.67 9.13
N ASP A 188 11.51 -11.16 7.91
CA ASP A 188 10.60 -12.08 7.22
C ASP A 188 11.32 -13.40 6.92
N THR A 189 11.31 -14.29 7.93
CA THR A 189 11.87 -15.63 7.82
C THR A 189 11.19 -16.48 6.75
N GLU A 190 9.94 -16.20 6.37
CA GLU A 190 9.22 -16.98 5.37
C GLU A 190 9.68 -16.62 3.95
N ALA A 191 9.65 -15.33 3.59
CA ALA A 191 10.14 -14.89 2.28
C ALA A 191 11.63 -15.21 2.11
N ARG A 192 12.42 -15.07 3.17
CA ARG A 192 13.84 -15.42 3.19
C ARG A 192 14.06 -16.93 2.96
N GLY A 193 13.27 -17.78 3.62
CA GLY A 193 13.29 -19.23 3.41
C GLY A 193 12.88 -19.64 1.99
N LYS A 194 11.87 -18.98 1.41
CA LYS A 194 11.44 -19.19 0.02
C LYS A 194 12.53 -18.80 -0.98
N TYR A 195 13.16 -17.63 -0.80
CA TYR A 195 14.25 -17.16 -1.65
C TYR A 195 15.43 -18.15 -1.72
N TYR A 196 15.91 -18.62 -0.55
CA TYR A 196 17.00 -19.59 -0.53
C TYR A 196 16.60 -20.95 -1.11
N ARG A 197 15.36 -21.40 -0.88
CA ARG A 197 14.86 -22.65 -1.43
C ARG A 197 14.82 -22.60 -2.96
N GLU A 198 14.25 -21.55 -3.54
CA GLU A 198 14.16 -21.39 -5.00
C GLU A 198 15.54 -21.35 -5.66
N LEU A 199 16.50 -20.61 -5.08
CA LEU A 199 17.85 -20.53 -5.63
C LEU A 199 18.68 -21.80 -5.41
N SER A 200 18.45 -22.51 -4.31
CA SER A 200 19.03 -23.83 -4.07
C SER A 200 18.45 -24.87 -5.03
N ASP A 201 17.16 -24.84 -5.34
CA ASP A 201 16.50 -25.77 -6.27
C ASP A 201 16.97 -25.57 -7.72
N LEU A 202 17.30 -24.33 -8.11
CA LEU A 202 17.91 -24.00 -9.39
C LEU A 202 19.42 -24.35 -9.44
N GLY A 203 20.02 -24.74 -8.31
CA GLY A 203 21.45 -25.03 -8.20
C GLY A 203 22.36 -23.79 -8.23
N VAL A 204 21.81 -22.59 -7.99
CA VAL A 204 22.59 -21.33 -7.97
C VAL A 204 23.40 -21.23 -6.68
N PHE A 205 22.79 -21.56 -5.54
CA PHE A 205 23.45 -21.56 -4.24
C PHE A 205 23.73 -22.98 -3.74
N SER A 206 24.92 -23.16 -3.17
CA SER A 206 25.26 -24.29 -2.31
C SER A 206 24.82 -24.02 -0.86
N ILE A 207 24.86 -25.06 -0.03
CA ILE A 207 24.51 -24.92 1.40
C ILE A 207 25.50 -23.98 2.11
N ASN A 208 26.77 -24.00 1.71
CA ASN A 208 27.78 -23.10 2.26
C ASN A 208 27.59 -21.65 1.80
N ASP A 209 27.16 -21.42 0.55
CA ASP A 209 26.83 -20.06 0.07
C ASP A 209 25.70 -19.44 0.91
N ILE A 210 24.67 -20.23 1.22
CA ILE A 210 23.57 -19.76 2.09
C ILE A 210 24.08 -19.47 3.50
N ARG A 211 24.96 -20.32 4.05
CA ARG A 211 25.55 -20.10 5.38
C ARG A 211 26.42 -18.87 5.44
N GLU A 212 27.23 -18.61 4.42
CA GLU A 212 28.03 -17.39 4.32
C GLU A 212 27.13 -16.15 4.30
N LEU A 213 26.04 -16.17 3.53
CA LEU A 213 25.05 -15.09 3.50
C LEU A 213 24.30 -14.89 4.83
N GLU A 214 24.24 -15.92 5.68
CA GLU A 214 23.69 -15.90 7.04
C GLU A 214 24.73 -15.61 8.13
N ASP A 215 25.98 -15.31 7.75
CA ASP A 215 27.11 -15.14 8.68
C ASP A 215 27.36 -16.39 9.56
N MET A 216 27.08 -17.60 9.03
CA MET A 216 27.28 -18.89 9.70
C MET A 216 28.52 -19.63 9.18
N ASN A 217 29.12 -20.46 10.04
CA ASN A 217 30.27 -21.28 9.66
C ASN A 217 29.92 -22.33 8.58
N PRO A 218 30.80 -22.57 7.59
CA PRO A 218 30.60 -23.57 6.55
C PRO A 218 30.67 -25.00 7.09
N ILE A 219 29.99 -25.95 6.43
CA ILE A 219 29.98 -27.38 6.80
C ILE A 219 30.95 -28.17 5.89
N GLY A 220 32.21 -27.75 5.88
CA GLY A 220 33.26 -28.43 5.09
C GLY A 220 32.94 -28.52 3.59
N ALA A 221 33.68 -29.36 2.86
CA ALA A 221 33.58 -29.48 1.40
C ALA A 221 32.26 -30.09 0.91
N ASP A 222 31.51 -30.78 1.77
CA ASP A 222 30.23 -31.37 1.40
C ASP A 222 29.13 -30.33 1.21
N GLY A 223 29.26 -29.16 1.84
CA GLY A 223 28.33 -28.05 1.71
C GLY A 223 28.47 -27.23 0.43
N ASP A 224 29.53 -27.42 -0.36
CA ASP A 224 29.79 -26.71 -1.63
C ASP A 224 29.09 -27.35 -2.84
N LYS A 225 28.45 -28.51 -2.62
CA LYS A 225 27.75 -29.24 -3.69
C LYS A 225 26.46 -28.52 -4.08
N ARG A 226 26.31 -28.23 -5.37
CA ARG A 226 25.08 -27.68 -5.95
C ARG A 226 24.16 -28.80 -6.37
N LEU A 227 22.92 -28.76 -5.88
CA LEU A 227 21.89 -29.75 -6.17
C LEU A 227 20.90 -29.16 -7.17
N VAL A 228 20.40 -29.98 -8.07
CA VAL A 228 19.32 -29.61 -9.01
C VAL A 228 18.28 -30.72 -9.01
N GLN A 229 17.00 -30.35 -9.11
CA GLN A 229 15.92 -31.32 -9.17
C GLN A 229 15.95 -32.07 -10.51
N VAL A 230 16.07 -33.41 -10.44
CA VAL A 230 16.18 -34.28 -11.62
C VAL A 230 14.83 -34.49 -12.32
N ASN A 231 13.71 -34.16 -11.68
CA ASN A 231 12.35 -34.51 -12.14
C ASN A 231 11.77 -33.59 -13.24
N ARG A 232 12.58 -32.90 -14.05
CA ARG A 232 12.09 -32.10 -15.19
C ARG A 232 12.23 -32.89 -16.49
N THR A 233 11.25 -33.74 -16.79
CA THR A 233 11.17 -34.51 -18.05
C THR A 233 10.29 -33.79 -19.08
N THR A 234 10.46 -34.09 -20.38
CA THR A 234 9.61 -33.56 -21.45
C THR A 234 8.27 -34.31 -21.50
N ILE A 235 7.18 -33.65 -21.93
CA ILE A 235 5.85 -34.28 -22.08
C ILE A 235 5.90 -35.59 -22.88
N GLN A 236 6.80 -35.70 -23.85
CA GLN A 236 7.00 -36.90 -24.66
C GLN A 236 7.52 -38.12 -23.87
N LYS A 237 8.31 -37.89 -22.81
CA LYS A 237 8.92 -38.97 -21.99
C LYS A 237 8.03 -39.48 -20.86
N VAL A 238 7.00 -38.72 -20.46
CA VAL A 238 6.05 -39.13 -19.41
C VAL A 238 5.24 -40.38 -19.79
N GLY A 239 5.06 -40.62 -21.10
CA GLY A 239 4.41 -41.83 -21.62
C GLY A 239 5.31 -43.06 -21.76
N GLU A 240 6.63 -42.87 -21.86
CA GLU A 240 7.59 -43.96 -22.10
C GLU A 240 8.06 -44.60 -20.79
N ASP A 241 8.28 -43.82 -19.74
CA ASP A 241 8.80 -44.32 -18.45
C ASP A 241 7.80 -45.23 -17.69
N ASN A 242 6.49 -45.14 -17.98
CA ASN A 242 5.48 -46.01 -17.37
C ASN A 242 5.39 -47.42 -18.00
N LEU A 243 6.06 -47.67 -19.14
CA LEU A 243 6.06 -48.97 -19.80
C LEU A 243 7.27 -49.83 -19.41
N GLN A 244 8.39 -49.22 -19.01
CA GLN A 244 9.60 -49.96 -18.63
C GLN A 244 9.54 -50.55 -17.19
N GLY A 245 8.74 -49.97 -16.29
CA GLY A 245 8.68 -50.40 -14.87
C GLY A 245 7.76 -51.59 -14.57
N ARG A 246 7.07 -52.16 -15.56
CA ARG A 246 6.08 -53.25 -15.37
C ARG A 246 6.56 -54.65 -15.77
N ILE A 247 7.80 -54.79 -16.24
CA ILE A 247 8.40 -56.07 -16.58
C ILE A 247 9.66 -56.26 -15.72
N ASP A 248 9.48 -56.43 -14.41
CA ASP A 248 10.39 -57.24 -13.57
C ASP A 248 9.88 -57.25 -12.13
N GLY A 249 9.47 -58.43 -11.65
CA GLY A 249 9.35 -58.72 -10.21
C GLY A 249 7.93 -58.98 -9.68
N SER A 250 7.31 -60.10 -10.07
CA SER A 250 6.32 -60.77 -9.22
C SER A 250 7.05 -61.68 -8.23
N ASN A 251 6.87 -61.45 -6.92
CA ASN A 251 6.40 -62.47 -5.95
C ASN A 251 6.44 -61.97 -4.48
N ASN A 252 5.23 -61.70 -3.97
CA ASN A 252 4.61 -62.09 -2.69
C ASN A 252 5.48 -62.31 -1.43
N ASN A 253 5.15 -61.60 -0.34
CA ASN A 253 4.42 -62.21 0.78
C ASN A 253 3.83 -61.22 1.81
N ALA A 254 2.59 -61.53 2.16
CA ALA A 254 1.70 -61.12 3.25
C ALA A 254 2.26 -60.37 4.47
N THR A 255 1.50 -59.37 4.96
CA THR A 255 0.64 -59.48 6.16
C THR A 255 -0.18 -58.19 6.37
N ALA A 256 -1.50 -58.33 6.51
CA ALA A 256 -2.43 -57.39 7.16
C ALA A 256 -2.89 -58.02 8.50
N PRO A 257 -3.60 -57.37 9.46
CA PRO A 257 -4.39 -56.13 9.33
C PRO A 257 -4.40 -55.23 10.61
N ALA A 258 -5.39 -54.31 10.67
CA ALA A 258 -5.86 -53.46 11.79
C ALA A 258 -5.25 -52.05 11.86
N GLN A 259 -5.99 -50.94 12.03
CA GLN A 259 -7.36 -50.70 12.49
C GLN A 259 -7.82 -49.33 11.97
N VAL A 260 -9.11 -49.21 11.65
CA VAL A 260 -9.79 -47.95 11.34
C VAL A 260 -10.47 -47.51 12.63
N ASP A 261 -10.21 -46.28 13.08
CA ASP A 261 -11.12 -45.54 13.98
C ASP A 261 -11.04 -44.06 13.65
N GLU A 262 -12.22 -43.47 13.50
CA GLU A 262 -12.50 -42.08 13.18
C GLU A 262 -12.30 -41.16 14.39
N SER A 263 -11.67 -40.01 14.19
CA SER A 263 -12.10 -38.74 14.82
C SER A 263 -11.37 -37.53 14.19
N GLU A 264 -12.21 -36.75 13.53
CA GLU A 264 -12.16 -35.35 13.09
C GLU A 264 -10.98 -34.41 13.42
N ASN A 265 -10.74 -33.56 12.40
CA ASN A 265 -10.38 -32.14 12.46
C ASN A 265 -9.06 -31.71 13.11
N GLY A 266 -8.14 -31.27 12.23
CA GLY A 266 -7.12 -30.27 12.56
C GLY A 266 -5.79 -30.55 11.88
N SER A 267 -5.56 -29.97 10.70
CA SER A 267 -4.23 -29.53 10.18
C SER A 267 -4.15 -29.38 8.65
N THR A 268 -5.23 -29.58 7.91
CA THR A 268 -5.22 -29.41 6.44
C THR A 268 -5.38 -27.96 5.96
N SER A 269 -5.34 -26.96 6.86
CA SER A 269 -5.50 -25.54 6.51
C SER A 269 -4.18 -24.78 6.31
N THR A 270 -3.01 -25.36 6.61
CA THR A 270 -1.75 -24.58 6.66
C THR A 270 -0.70 -24.96 5.61
N LYS A 271 -0.94 -25.98 4.77
CA LYS A 271 0.03 -26.43 3.75
C LYS A 271 -0.40 -26.26 2.29
N ARG A 272 -1.63 -25.81 2.01
CA ARG A 272 -2.09 -25.46 0.65
C ARG A 272 -1.93 -23.98 0.31
N ARG A 273 -1.45 -23.14 1.24
CA ARG A 273 -1.45 -21.67 1.11
C ARG A 273 -0.16 -21.06 0.54
N ALA A 274 0.80 -21.88 0.10
CA ALA A 274 2.14 -21.38 -0.25
C ALA A 274 2.66 -21.84 -1.62
N GLN A 275 1.85 -22.48 -2.46
CA GLN A 275 2.23 -22.87 -3.81
C GLN A 275 1.04 -22.74 -4.75
N ASN A 276 0.71 -21.50 -5.08
CA ASN A 276 0.07 -21.12 -6.33
C ASN A 276 0.23 -19.59 -6.46
N LYS A 277 0.97 -19.12 -7.47
CA LYS A 277 0.55 -17.90 -8.18
C LYS A 277 -0.73 -18.32 -8.89
N GLU A 278 -1.83 -18.36 -8.14
CA GLU A 278 -3.09 -18.93 -8.59
C GLU A 278 -3.60 -18.04 -9.72
N ALA A 279 -3.86 -18.62 -10.89
CA ALA A 279 -4.75 -17.99 -11.85
C ALA A 279 -5.99 -17.55 -11.08
N GLU A 280 -6.41 -16.27 -11.21
CA GLU A 280 -7.68 -15.81 -10.62
C GLU A 280 -8.73 -16.87 -10.94
N SER A 281 -9.40 -17.42 -9.93
CA SER A 281 -10.37 -18.49 -10.18
C SER A 281 -11.48 -17.91 -11.07
N LEU A 282 -12.12 -18.74 -11.89
CA LEU A 282 -13.24 -18.28 -12.73
C LEU A 282 -14.32 -17.58 -11.88
N ALA A 283 -14.51 -18.04 -10.64
CA ALA A 283 -15.42 -17.43 -9.69
C ALA A 283 -14.99 -16.02 -9.26
N ASP A 284 -13.69 -15.79 -9.05
CA ASP A 284 -13.15 -14.47 -8.71
C ASP A 284 -13.28 -13.49 -9.90
N LEU A 285 -13.02 -13.99 -11.12
CA LEU A 285 -13.14 -13.21 -12.35
C LEU A 285 -14.60 -12.79 -12.61
N VAL A 286 -15.52 -13.74 -12.57
CA VAL A 286 -16.96 -13.48 -12.76
C VAL A 286 -17.52 -12.64 -11.61
N GLY A 287 -17.10 -12.91 -10.37
CA GLY A 287 -17.48 -12.10 -9.20
C GLY A 287 -17.08 -10.62 -9.36
N ALA A 288 -15.91 -10.34 -9.90
CA ALA A 288 -15.46 -8.96 -10.18
C ALA A 288 -16.24 -8.29 -11.32
N ILE A 289 -16.71 -9.06 -12.31
CA ILE A 289 -17.55 -8.57 -13.41
C ILE A 289 -18.94 -8.19 -12.90
N VAL A 290 -19.56 -9.11 -12.16
CA VAL A 290 -20.90 -8.93 -11.58
C VAL A 290 -20.89 -7.77 -10.59
N SER A 291 -19.95 -7.75 -9.65
CA SER A 291 -19.85 -6.69 -8.64
C SER A 291 -19.70 -5.29 -9.27
N ARG A 292 -18.84 -5.14 -10.29
CA ARG A 292 -18.67 -3.87 -11.01
C ARG A 292 -19.93 -3.47 -11.78
N GLY A 293 -20.59 -4.43 -12.43
CA GLY A 293 -21.83 -4.20 -13.16
C GLY A 293 -22.93 -3.72 -12.22
N THR A 294 -23.18 -4.48 -11.15
CA THR A 294 -24.18 -4.20 -10.12
C THR A 294 -23.99 -2.83 -9.48
N GLN A 295 -22.77 -2.49 -9.04
CA GLN A 295 -22.50 -1.19 -8.43
C GLN A 295 -22.87 -0.04 -9.36
N ARG A 296 -22.45 -0.09 -10.63
CA ARG A 296 -22.67 0.99 -11.58
C ARG A 296 -24.12 1.15 -12.01
N VAL A 297 -24.84 0.03 -12.12
CA VAL A 297 -26.28 0.04 -12.42
C VAL A 297 -27.04 0.64 -11.23
N ASN A 298 -26.74 0.25 -9.99
CA ASN A 298 -27.38 0.81 -8.80
C ASN A 298 -27.07 2.31 -8.63
N GLU A 299 -25.83 2.75 -8.85
CA GLU A 299 -25.48 4.17 -8.88
C GLU A 299 -26.28 4.94 -9.95
N ALA A 300 -26.56 4.32 -11.11
CA ALA A 300 -27.36 4.94 -12.15
C ALA A 300 -28.86 4.97 -11.80
N LEU A 301 -29.38 3.93 -11.16
CA LEU A 301 -30.77 3.86 -10.67
C LEU A 301 -31.05 4.98 -9.65
N GLU A 302 -30.11 5.29 -8.76
CA GLU A 302 -30.26 6.37 -7.78
C GLU A 302 -30.20 7.78 -8.40
N ASN A 303 -29.37 7.95 -9.43
CA ASN A 303 -29.02 9.27 -9.95
C ASN A 303 -29.85 9.72 -11.18
N LYS A 304 -30.49 8.79 -11.90
CA LYS A 304 -31.23 9.11 -13.15
C LYS A 304 -32.73 9.19 -12.89
N LYS A 305 -33.31 10.39 -13.04
CA LYS A 305 -34.71 10.68 -12.71
C LYS A 305 -35.72 10.30 -13.81
N THR A 306 -35.27 10.09 -15.05
CA THR A 306 -36.16 9.75 -16.17
C THR A 306 -35.69 8.47 -16.86
N LEU A 307 -36.66 7.67 -17.35
CA LEU A 307 -36.37 6.44 -18.08
C LEU A 307 -35.56 6.70 -19.35
N SER A 308 -35.79 7.83 -20.02
CA SER A 308 -35.02 8.22 -21.21
C SER A 308 -33.56 8.53 -20.88
N ASP A 309 -33.29 9.17 -19.74
CA ASP A 309 -31.92 9.45 -19.30
C ASP A 309 -31.19 8.17 -18.85
N PHE A 310 -31.94 7.23 -18.25
CA PHE A 310 -31.42 5.92 -17.85
C PHE A 310 -31.12 5.05 -19.07
N ALA A 311 -32.02 4.98 -20.06
CA ALA A 311 -31.79 4.29 -21.32
C ALA A 311 -30.59 4.87 -22.09
N ALA A 312 -30.48 6.21 -22.17
CA ALA A 312 -29.33 6.87 -22.79
C ALA A 312 -28.01 6.69 -22.00
N TRP A 313 -28.08 6.30 -20.73
CA TRP A 313 -26.93 5.89 -19.95
C TRP A 313 -26.56 4.43 -20.21
N LEU A 314 -27.55 3.52 -20.31
CA LEU A 314 -27.32 2.10 -20.65
C LEU A 314 -26.61 1.93 -21.99
N GLU A 315 -26.98 2.71 -23.01
CA GLU A 315 -26.31 2.73 -24.31
C GLU A 315 -24.82 3.12 -24.23
N ARG A 316 -24.44 3.93 -23.23
CA ARG A 316 -23.04 4.31 -22.98
C ARG A 316 -22.31 3.33 -22.06
N PHE A 317 -23.04 2.67 -21.18
CA PHE A 317 -22.52 1.66 -20.25
C PHE A 317 -22.13 0.37 -20.97
N ASP A 318 -22.94 -0.07 -21.92
CA ASP A 318 -22.77 -1.33 -22.64
C ASP A 318 -21.39 -1.55 -23.29
N PRO A 319 -20.85 -0.61 -24.11
CA PRO A 319 -19.53 -0.80 -24.72
C PRO A 319 -18.38 -0.76 -23.69
N ASP A 320 -18.54 -0.03 -22.58
CA ASP A 320 -17.52 0.02 -21.52
C ASP A 320 -17.50 -1.28 -20.70
N GLN A 321 -18.69 -1.83 -20.41
CA GLN A 321 -18.82 -3.09 -19.69
C GLN A 321 -18.35 -4.27 -20.53
N ARG A 322 -18.69 -4.30 -21.83
CA ARG A 322 -18.14 -5.25 -22.80
C ARG A 322 -16.61 -5.30 -22.76
N ARG A 323 -15.97 -4.14 -22.93
CA ARG A 323 -14.50 -4.04 -22.95
C ARG A 323 -13.88 -4.56 -21.65
N TYR A 324 -14.55 -4.36 -20.53
CA TYR A 324 -14.09 -4.87 -19.24
C TYR A 324 -14.20 -6.38 -19.12
N ILE A 325 -15.32 -6.95 -19.57
CA ILE A 325 -15.54 -8.40 -19.60
C ILE A 325 -14.51 -9.07 -20.50
N GLU A 326 -14.31 -8.56 -21.72
CA GLU A 326 -13.34 -9.09 -22.68
C GLU A 326 -11.91 -9.02 -22.13
N ASN A 327 -11.53 -7.92 -21.47
CA ASN A 327 -10.21 -7.82 -20.83
C ASN A 327 -10.03 -8.72 -19.61
N LYS A 328 -11.12 -9.08 -18.91
CA LYS A 328 -11.08 -9.88 -17.69
C LYS A 328 -11.14 -11.38 -17.97
N LEU A 329 -11.99 -11.81 -18.88
CA LEU A 329 -12.13 -13.22 -19.27
C LEU A 329 -11.16 -13.61 -20.40
N CYS A 330 -10.61 -12.66 -21.15
CA CYS A 330 -9.71 -12.92 -22.28
C CYS A 330 -10.28 -14.01 -23.20
N ASP A 331 -9.55 -15.12 -23.40
CA ASP A 331 -9.94 -16.24 -24.26
C ASP A 331 -10.99 -17.19 -23.62
N GLN A 332 -11.43 -16.92 -22.38
CA GLN A 332 -12.36 -17.79 -21.62
C GLN A 332 -13.83 -17.56 -21.94
N ALA A 333 -14.20 -16.49 -22.65
CA ALA A 333 -15.57 -16.19 -23.02
C ALA A 333 -15.71 -15.97 -24.53
N SER A 334 -16.73 -16.58 -25.14
CA SER A 334 -17.08 -16.31 -26.53
C SER A 334 -17.75 -14.94 -26.68
N SER A 335 -17.57 -14.28 -27.83
CA SER A 335 -18.24 -13.02 -28.14
C SER A 335 -19.76 -13.11 -27.98
N ASP A 336 -20.32 -14.25 -28.39
CA ASP A 336 -21.76 -14.51 -28.38
C ASP A 336 -22.30 -14.62 -26.93
N TRP A 337 -21.51 -15.17 -26.01
CA TRP A 337 -21.86 -15.19 -24.59
C TRP A 337 -21.85 -13.77 -23.99
N VAL A 338 -20.85 -12.96 -24.33
CA VAL A 338 -20.75 -11.57 -23.83
C VAL A 338 -21.94 -10.73 -24.32
N ASP A 339 -22.36 -10.91 -25.57
CA ASP A 339 -23.54 -10.25 -26.14
C ASP A 339 -24.81 -10.60 -25.39
N ASP A 340 -25.05 -11.89 -25.16
CA ASP A 340 -26.25 -12.38 -24.48
C ASP A 340 -26.29 -11.95 -23.01
N TYR A 341 -25.15 -11.99 -22.31
CA TYR A 341 -25.06 -11.53 -20.92
C TYR A 341 -25.37 -10.03 -20.80
N LEU A 342 -24.80 -9.19 -21.66
CA LEU A 342 -25.06 -7.75 -21.65
C LEU A 342 -26.52 -7.43 -22.01
N GLN A 343 -27.12 -8.19 -22.92
CA GLN A 343 -28.53 -8.01 -23.26
C GLN A 343 -29.45 -8.41 -22.11
N ALA A 344 -29.16 -9.51 -21.40
CA ALA A 344 -29.90 -9.92 -20.21
C ALA A 344 -29.77 -8.88 -19.08
N LEU A 345 -28.56 -8.36 -18.85
CA LEU A 345 -28.30 -7.28 -17.89
C LEU A 345 -29.12 -6.03 -18.21
N LYS A 346 -29.16 -5.60 -19.48
CA LYS A 346 -29.95 -4.43 -19.91
C LYS A 346 -31.43 -4.59 -19.63
N VAL A 347 -32.02 -5.74 -19.99
CA VAL A 347 -33.44 -6.02 -19.76
C VAL A 347 -33.74 -5.96 -18.27
N LYS A 348 -32.95 -6.68 -17.47
CA LYS A 348 -33.12 -6.73 -16.02
C LYS A 348 -32.93 -5.37 -15.35
N ALA A 349 -31.98 -4.56 -15.82
CA ALA A 349 -31.77 -3.20 -15.31
C ALA A 349 -32.96 -2.27 -15.60
N VAL A 350 -33.60 -2.41 -16.76
CA VAL A 350 -34.81 -1.65 -17.11
C VAL A 350 -36.00 -2.11 -16.26
N ASP A 351 -36.13 -3.41 -16.00
CA ASP A 351 -37.17 -3.96 -15.12
C ASP A 351 -36.99 -3.45 -13.68
N CYS A 352 -35.76 -3.48 -13.14
CA CYS A 352 -35.44 -2.90 -11.83
C CYS A 352 -35.77 -1.39 -11.75
N TYR A 353 -35.50 -0.62 -12.82
CA TYR A 353 -35.89 0.79 -12.88
C TYR A 353 -37.41 0.99 -12.79
N ASN A 354 -38.19 0.15 -13.49
CA ASN A 354 -39.64 0.24 -13.50
C ASN A 354 -40.27 -0.19 -12.16
N GLU A 355 -39.67 -1.18 -11.50
CA GLU A 355 -40.12 -1.71 -10.21
C GLU A 355 -39.62 -0.91 -9.01
N GLY A 356 -38.61 -0.05 -9.20
CA GLY A 356 -37.94 0.66 -8.10
C GLY A 356 -37.13 -0.29 -7.20
N ALA A 357 -36.66 -1.41 -7.75
CA ALA A 357 -35.92 -2.44 -7.06
C ALA A 357 -34.40 -2.29 -7.26
N GLU A 358 -33.62 -2.83 -6.32
CA GLU A 358 -32.17 -2.87 -6.43
C GLU A 358 -31.75 -3.93 -7.48
N TYR A 359 -30.80 -3.58 -8.33
CA TYR A 359 -30.22 -4.53 -9.29
C TYR A 359 -29.24 -5.47 -8.58
N SER A 360 -29.35 -6.77 -8.84
CA SER A 360 -28.40 -7.78 -8.34
C SER A 360 -28.36 -8.99 -9.27
N ASP A 361 -27.17 -9.51 -9.56
CA ASP A 361 -26.96 -10.73 -10.33
C ASP A 361 -26.33 -11.83 -9.46
N ASP A 362 -26.76 -13.07 -9.68
CA ASP A 362 -26.21 -14.23 -9.00
C ASP A 362 -24.93 -14.70 -9.72
N VAL A 363 -23.81 -14.61 -9.01
CA VAL A 363 -22.49 -15.01 -9.52
C VAL A 363 -22.48 -16.49 -9.91
N ASP A 364 -23.13 -17.36 -9.14
CA ASP A 364 -23.14 -18.80 -9.41
C ASP A 364 -23.95 -19.11 -10.68
N GLN A 365 -25.03 -18.36 -10.92
CA GLN A 365 -25.82 -18.49 -12.16
C GLN A 365 -25.02 -18.04 -13.38
N VAL A 366 -24.33 -16.90 -13.30
CA VAL A 366 -23.51 -16.38 -14.41
C VAL A 366 -22.36 -17.34 -14.74
N ILE A 367 -21.74 -17.94 -13.71
CA ILE A 367 -20.73 -18.99 -13.89
C ILE A 367 -21.33 -20.22 -14.57
N ALA A 368 -22.51 -20.67 -14.15
CA ALA A 368 -23.18 -21.82 -14.76
C ALA A 368 -23.48 -21.59 -16.25
N GLU A 369 -23.99 -20.40 -16.61
CA GLU A 369 -24.26 -20.03 -18.00
C GLU A 369 -23.00 -19.91 -18.85
N LEU A 370 -21.90 -19.42 -18.26
CA LEU A 370 -20.58 -19.33 -18.91
C LEU A 370 -19.95 -20.71 -19.13
N ILE A 371 -20.14 -21.67 -18.22
CA ILE A 371 -19.59 -23.04 -18.36
C ILE A 371 -20.37 -23.88 -19.39
N ILE A 372 -21.67 -23.63 -19.53
CA ILE A 372 -22.55 -24.39 -20.44
C ILE A 372 -22.29 -24.04 -21.92
N ARG A 373 -21.87 -22.81 -22.21
CA ARG A 373 -21.68 -22.25 -23.55
C ARG A 373 -20.21 -22.23 -23.93
#